data_AF-A0A953Y4G7-F1
#
_entry.id   AF-A0A953Y4G7-F1
#
_cell.length_a   1.000
_cell.length_b   1.000
_cell.length_c   1.000
_cell.angle_alpha   90.00
_cell.angle_beta   90.00
_cell.angle_gamma   90.00
#
_symmetry.space_group_name_H-M   'P 1'
#
loop_
_entity.id
_entity.type
_entity.pdbx_description
1 polymer ?
#
loop_
_entity_poly.entity_id
_entity_poly.type
_entity_poly.pdbx_seq_one_letter_code
_entity_poly.pdbx_strand_id
1 'polypeptide(L)'
;IAVASTEPQLEVPPAWGSQAGIEQALAAGDETLPASVVYAWAAIAEGCAYVNFTPSTGATPAGVRAYAEARGVPVAGNDGKTGETLLRTTLAPMFRARNLDVRSWSGFNILGNRDGEVLDEPAANAAKTGGKDKVLGAILGPGLGSSLTRIDYVPSLRDWKTAWDYVHFAGFLGTKMSLQFTWQGADSALAAPLVLDLARLLELAARRGQGGVQAGLACFFKAPLGSDEHDFARQMQAFADYAGGPLRG
;
A
#
# COMPACT_ATOMS: atom_id res chain seq x y z
N ILE A 1 0.41 7.06 -13.64
CA ILE A 1 0.33 6.86 -12.17
C ILE A 1 -1.13 6.99 -11.76
N ALA A 2 -1.68 5.97 -11.10
CA ALA A 2 -3.05 6.00 -10.60
C ALA A 2 -3.10 6.62 -9.20
N VAL A 3 -3.80 7.74 -9.09
CA VAL A 3 -4.11 8.50 -7.85
C VAL A 3 -5.59 8.88 -7.80
N ALA A 4 -6.42 8.11 -8.50
CA ALA A 4 -7.87 8.31 -8.54
C ALA A 4 -8.51 7.87 -7.21
N SER A 5 -9.82 8.12 -7.07
CA SER A 5 -10.59 7.59 -5.95
C SER A 5 -10.46 6.07 -5.84
N THR A 6 -10.49 5.57 -4.60
CA THR A 6 -10.42 4.14 -4.29
C THR A 6 -11.62 3.40 -4.90
N GLU A 7 -11.36 2.28 -5.56
CA GLU A 7 -12.40 1.35 -6.02
C GLU A 7 -12.80 0.39 -4.90
N PRO A 8 -14.03 -0.17 -4.93
CA PRO A 8 -14.41 -1.25 -4.03
C PRO A 8 -13.46 -2.45 -4.14
N GLN A 9 -13.28 -3.15 -3.03
CA GLN A 9 -12.44 -4.34 -3.02
C GLN A 9 -13.08 -5.45 -3.85
N LEU A 10 -12.31 -5.99 -4.78
CA LEU A 10 -12.72 -7.08 -5.66
C LEU A 10 -11.88 -8.33 -5.37
N GLU A 11 -12.54 -9.47 -5.27
CA GLU A 11 -11.85 -10.75 -5.34
C GLU A 11 -11.44 -11.00 -6.80
N VAL A 12 -10.13 -11.02 -7.06
CA VAL A 12 -9.61 -11.17 -8.42
C VAL A 12 -10.03 -12.53 -8.99
N PRO A 13 -10.83 -12.56 -10.08
CA PRO A 13 -11.26 -13.81 -10.69
C PRO A 13 -10.06 -14.68 -11.14
N PRO A 14 -10.13 -16.01 -11.01
CA PRO A 14 -9.06 -16.90 -11.47
C PRO A 14 -8.68 -16.72 -12.94
N ALA A 15 -9.65 -16.35 -13.79
CA ALA A 15 -9.43 -16.07 -15.21
C ALA A 15 -8.40 -14.96 -15.44
N TRP A 16 -8.34 -13.97 -14.54
CA TRP A 16 -7.41 -12.84 -14.61
C TRP A 16 -5.98 -13.21 -14.16
N GLY A 17 -5.76 -14.47 -13.80
CA GLY A 17 -4.44 -15.02 -13.51
C GLY A 17 -3.53 -15.15 -14.74
N SER A 18 -4.07 -15.04 -15.95
CA SER A 18 -3.32 -15.14 -17.21
C SER A 18 -3.52 -13.92 -18.10
N GLN A 19 -2.52 -13.62 -18.93
CA GLN A 19 -2.61 -12.54 -19.93
C GLN A 19 -3.82 -12.73 -20.85
N ALA A 20 -4.00 -13.95 -21.38
CA ALA A 20 -5.09 -14.28 -22.29
C ALA A 20 -6.47 -14.09 -21.64
N GLY A 21 -6.61 -14.38 -20.34
CA GLY A 21 -7.88 -14.18 -19.64
C GLY A 21 -8.23 -12.69 -19.46
N ILE A 22 -7.24 -11.82 -19.24
CA ILE A 22 -7.46 -10.38 -19.25
C ILE A 22 -7.83 -9.89 -20.66
N GLU A 23 -7.12 -10.33 -21.70
CA GLU A 23 -7.42 -9.99 -23.10
C GLU A 23 -8.84 -10.38 -23.50
N GLN A 24 -9.27 -11.58 -23.10
CA GLN A 24 -10.63 -12.07 -23.36
C GLN A 24 -11.68 -11.21 -22.66
N ALA A 25 -11.47 -10.86 -21.39
CA ALA A 25 -12.38 -10.00 -20.63
C ALA A 25 -12.49 -8.59 -21.26
N LEU A 26 -11.35 -8.02 -21.69
CA LEU A 26 -11.32 -6.74 -22.40
C LEU A 26 -12.05 -6.82 -23.76
N ALA A 27 -11.81 -7.86 -24.55
CA ALA A 27 -12.44 -8.05 -25.86
C ALA A 27 -13.96 -8.29 -25.75
N ALA A 28 -14.41 -8.91 -24.66
CA ALA A 28 -15.83 -9.12 -24.36
C ALA A 28 -16.53 -7.85 -23.85
N GLY A 29 -15.80 -6.78 -23.55
CA GLY A 29 -16.35 -5.59 -22.89
C GLY A 29 -16.89 -5.90 -21.49
N ASP A 30 -16.20 -6.78 -20.75
CA ASP A 30 -16.61 -7.23 -19.42
C ASP A 30 -16.67 -6.05 -18.44
N GLU A 31 -17.88 -5.62 -18.09
CA GLU A 31 -18.13 -4.51 -17.17
C GLU A 31 -17.66 -4.80 -15.73
N THR A 32 -17.32 -6.06 -15.42
CA THR A 32 -16.75 -6.41 -14.12
C THR A 32 -15.26 -6.08 -14.00
N LEU A 33 -14.57 -5.77 -15.11
CA LEU A 33 -13.19 -5.28 -15.09
C LEU A 33 -13.14 -3.88 -14.48
N PRO A 34 -12.44 -3.67 -13.35
CA PRO A 34 -12.32 -2.36 -12.75
C PRO A 34 -11.55 -1.41 -13.67
N ALA A 35 -11.92 -0.14 -13.66
CA ALA A 35 -11.26 0.90 -14.44
C ALA A 35 -9.74 0.91 -14.20
N SER A 36 -9.30 0.72 -12.95
CA SER A 36 -7.89 0.64 -12.59
C SER A 36 -7.11 -0.46 -13.33
N VAL A 37 -7.75 -1.62 -13.60
CA VAL A 37 -7.16 -2.72 -14.37
C VAL A 37 -7.05 -2.34 -15.85
N VAL A 38 -8.12 -1.75 -16.40
CA VAL A 38 -8.14 -1.28 -17.79
C VAL A 38 -7.05 -0.23 -18.04
N TYR A 39 -6.91 0.76 -17.14
CA TYR A 39 -5.85 1.77 -17.24
C TYR A 39 -4.45 1.18 -17.06
N ALA A 40 -4.27 0.22 -16.15
CA ALA A 40 -2.99 -0.47 -15.99
C ALA A 40 -2.60 -1.21 -17.28
N TRP A 41 -3.54 -1.97 -17.84
CA TRP A 41 -3.34 -2.69 -19.09
C TRP A 41 -3.00 -1.76 -20.25
N ALA A 42 -3.76 -0.68 -20.43
CA ALA A 42 -3.52 0.30 -21.49
C ALA A 42 -2.15 0.97 -21.36
N ALA A 43 -1.73 1.36 -20.14
CA ALA A 43 -0.41 1.95 -19.91
C ALA A 43 0.72 0.98 -20.32
N ILE A 44 0.62 -0.29 -19.91
CA ILE A 44 1.58 -1.33 -20.28
C ILE A 44 1.56 -1.56 -21.80
N ALA A 45 0.38 -1.54 -22.42
CA ALA A 45 0.23 -1.70 -23.85
C ALA A 45 0.91 -0.58 -24.65
N GLU A 46 0.95 0.63 -24.12
CA GLU A 46 1.66 1.75 -24.75
C GLU A 46 3.14 1.84 -24.35
N GLY A 47 3.67 0.84 -23.64
CA GLY A 47 5.06 0.87 -23.16
C GLY A 47 5.30 1.87 -22.01
N CYS A 48 4.23 2.43 -21.43
CA CYS A 48 4.30 3.39 -20.35
C CYS A 48 4.40 2.69 -18.99
N ALA A 49 5.40 3.06 -18.19
CA ALA A 49 5.52 2.59 -16.82
C ALA A 49 4.27 2.94 -15.99
N TYR A 50 3.89 2.04 -15.08
CA TYR A 50 2.65 2.16 -14.31
C TYR A 50 2.88 2.09 -12.79
N VAL A 51 2.26 3.02 -12.07
CA VAL A 51 2.19 3.01 -10.59
C VAL A 51 0.73 2.94 -10.20
N ASN A 52 0.41 2.08 -9.24
CA ASN A 52 -0.82 2.17 -8.50
C ASN A 52 -0.58 2.74 -7.10
N PHE A 53 -0.97 4.00 -6.87
CA PHE A 53 -0.81 4.66 -5.57
C PHE A 53 -2.07 4.56 -4.70
N THR A 54 -3.08 3.81 -5.16
CA THR A 54 -4.35 3.57 -4.47
C THR A 54 -4.46 2.10 -4.07
N PRO A 55 -5.43 1.70 -3.22
CA PRO A 55 -5.72 0.30 -2.93
C PRO A 55 -6.61 -0.37 -4.01
N SER A 56 -6.91 0.32 -5.11
CA SER A 56 -7.67 -0.25 -6.24
C SER A 56 -6.92 -1.43 -6.88
N THR A 57 -7.63 -2.26 -7.66
CA THR A 57 -7.08 -3.52 -8.20
C THR A 57 -5.86 -3.30 -9.09
N GLY A 58 -5.88 -2.33 -10.01
CA GLY A 58 -4.73 -1.92 -10.81
C GLY A 58 -3.98 -3.07 -11.48
N ALA A 59 -2.65 -3.10 -11.31
CA ALA A 59 -1.79 -4.16 -11.82
C ALA A 59 -1.63 -5.37 -10.87
N THR A 60 -2.53 -5.56 -9.90
CA THR A 60 -2.48 -6.72 -8.99
C THR A 60 -2.67 -8.07 -9.68
N PRO A 61 -3.63 -8.23 -10.62
CA PRO A 61 -3.88 -9.53 -11.24
C PRO A 61 -2.63 -10.11 -11.91
N ALA A 62 -2.38 -11.40 -11.72
CA ALA A 62 -1.15 -12.04 -12.22
C ALA A 62 -1.03 -11.96 -13.75
N GLY A 63 -2.14 -11.98 -14.49
CA GLY A 63 -2.15 -11.78 -15.93
C GLY A 63 -1.65 -10.41 -16.37
N VAL A 64 -1.98 -9.35 -15.62
CA VAL A 64 -1.50 -7.97 -15.89
C VAL A 64 0.00 -7.86 -15.58
N ARG A 65 0.46 -8.48 -14.49
CA ARG A 65 1.90 -8.49 -14.13
C ARG A 65 2.74 -9.27 -15.14
N ALA A 66 2.24 -10.42 -15.60
CA ALA A 66 2.88 -11.19 -16.65
C ALA A 66 2.95 -10.40 -17.98
N TYR A 67 1.90 -9.64 -18.30
CA TYR A 67 1.92 -8.75 -19.47
C TYR A 67 2.97 -7.64 -19.35
N ALA A 68 3.09 -7.02 -18.18
CA ALA A 68 4.13 -6.02 -17.92
C ALA A 68 5.55 -6.58 -18.08
N GLU A 69 5.78 -7.79 -17.58
CA GLU A 69 7.05 -8.49 -17.73
C GLU A 69 7.34 -8.82 -19.20
N ALA A 70 6.38 -9.40 -19.93
CA ALA A 70 6.51 -9.71 -21.35
C ALA A 70 6.78 -8.47 -22.22
N ARG A 71 6.21 -7.32 -21.84
CA ARG A 71 6.41 -6.03 -22.52
C ARG A 71 7.68 -5.29 -22.10
N GLY A 72 8.39 -5.77 -21.09
CA GLY A 72 9.54 -5.05 -20.52
C GLY A 72 9.16 -3.71 -19.87
N VAL A 73 7.91 -3.57 -19.39
CA VAL A 73 7.40 -2.31 -18.82
C VAL A 73 7.43 -2.40 -17.30
N PRO A 74 8.08 -1.46 -16.60
CA PRO A 74 8.18 -1.51 -15.16
C PRO A 74 6.86 -1.06 -14.49
N VAL A 75 6.45 -1.79 -13.46
CA VAL A 75 5.24 -1.50 -12.68
C VAL A 75 5.50 -1.52 -11.18
N ALA A 76 4.78 -0.70 -10.41
CA ALA A 76 4.89 -0.62 -8.97
C ALA A 76 3.53 -0.33 -8.31
N GLY A 77 3.37 -0.69 -7.04
CA GLY A 77 2.11 -0.57 -6.30
C GLY A 77 2.11 -1.50 -5.09
N ASN A 78 1.07 -1.53 -4.24
CA ASN A 78 -0.15 -0.73 -4.26
C ASN A 78 -0.35 0.06 -2.95
N ASP A 79 -1.19 1.09 -3.02
CA ASP A 79 -1.62 1.98 -1.93
C ASP A 79 -0.47 2.73 -1.25
N GLY A 80 -0.35 4.03 -1.52
CA GLY A 80 0.73 4.86 -0.97
C GLY A 80 0.82 4.83 0.56
N LYS A 81 2.03 4.69 1.10
CA LYS A 81 2.29 4.65 2.55
C LYS A 81 2.85 5.99 3.04
N THR A 82 1.96 6.85 3.58
CA THR A 82 2.28 8.27 3.87
C THR A 82 2.27 8.65 5.35
N GLY A 83 1.34 8.11 6.16
CA GLY A 83 1.09 8.57 7.53
C GLY A 83 1.05 7.45 8.57
N GLU A 84 -0.12 7.20 9.17
CA GLU A 84 -0.29 6.16 10.21
C GLU A 84 0.37 4.80 9.86
N THR A 85 0.15 4.27 8.66
CA THR A 85 0.75 2.99 8.25
C THR A 85 2.28 3.04 8.17
N LEU A 86 2.87 4.19 7.85
CA LEU A 86 4.33 4.39 7.91
C LEU A 86 4.82 4.20 9.35
N LEU A 87 4.16 4.83 10.33
CA LEU A 87 4.51 4.64 11.74
C LEU A 87 4.31 3.20 12.19
N ARG A 88 3.20 2.54 11.81
CA ARG A 88 2.95 1.14 12.16
C ARG A 88 4.05 0.21 11.63
N THR A 89 4.41 0.34 10.36
CA THR A 89 5.49 -0.48 9.74
C THR A 89 6.88 -0.18 10.29
N THR A 90 7.07 0.99 10.89
CA THR A 90 8.33 1.38 11.55
C THR A 90 8.39 0.92 13.00
N LEU A 91 7.29 1.01 13.74
CA LEU A 91 7.23 0.72 15.17
C LEU A 91 6.95 -0.76 15.48
N ALA A 92 6.14 -1.46 14.67
CA ALA A 92 5.83 -2.86 14.90
C ALA A 92 7.07 -3.77 14.97
N PRO A 93 8.08 -3.62 14.09
CA PRO A 93 9.31 -4.40 14.18
C PRO A 93 10.07 -4.22 15.49
N MET A 94 10.01 -3.03 16.12
CA MET A 94 10.66 -2.78 17.41
C MET A 94 10.12 -3.70 18.50
N PHE A 95 8.80 -3.89 18.58
CA PHE A 95 8.20 -4.80 19.57
C PHE A 95 8.68 -6.23 19.36
N ARG A 96 8.64 -6.72 18.12
CA ARG A 96 9.14 -8.05 17.75
C ARG A 96 10.63 -8.21 18.07
N ALA A 97 11.46 -7.24 17.69
CA ALA A 97 12.90 -7.27 17.92
C ALA A 97 13.28 -7.29 19.41
N ARG A 98 12.42 -6.75 20.27
CA ARG A 98 12.59 -6.75 21.73
C ARG A 98 11.85 -7.88 22.43
N ASN A 99 11.27 -8.82 21.68
CA ASN A 99 10.44 -9.90 22.19
C ASN A 99 9.32 -9.38 23.13
N LEU A 100 8.72 -8.26 22.76
CA LEU A 100 7.55 -7.68 23.41
C LEU A 100 6.29 -8.19 22.73
N ASP A 101 5.37 -8.68 23.54
CA ASP A 101 4.16 -9.34 23.10
C ASP A 101 3.03 -8.31 22.91
N VAL A 102 2.74 -7.96 21.66
CA VAL A 102 1.70 -6.99 21.31
C VAL A 102 0.32 -7.63 21.42
N ARG A 103 -0.40 -7.26 22.48
CA ARG A 103 -1.72 -7.80 22.80
C ARG A 103 -2.83 -7.15 21.99
N SER A 104 -2.74 -5.84 21.78
CA SER A 104 -3.68 -5.13 20.93
C SER A 104 -3.05 -3.88 20.31
N TRP A 105 -3.46 -3.56 19.09
CA TRP A 105 -3.15 -2.30 18.42
C TRP A 105 -4.43 -1.69 17.87
N SER A 106 -4.84 -0.55 18.42
CA SER A 106 -6.06 0.15 17.99
C SER A 106 -5.69 1.48 17.35
N GLY A 107 -6.25 1.77 16.17
CA GLY A 107 -6.08 3.04 15.48
C GLY A 107 -7.42 3.70 15.15
N PHE A 108 -7.46 5.02 15.33
CA PHE A 108 -8.59 5.85 14.96
C PHE A 108 -8.10 7.00 14.08
N ASN A 109 -8.68 7.12 12.89
CA ASN A 109 -8.30 8.12 11.89
C ASN A 109 -9.49 9.03 11.61
N ILE A 110 -9.23 10.33 11.44
CA ILE A 110 -10.19 11.30 10.93
C ILE A 110 -9.57 12.14 9.81
N LEU A 111 -10.36 12.41 8.77
CA LEU A 111 -9.99 13.25 7.63
C LEU A 111 -11.24 13.84 6.96
N GLY A 112 -11.09 14.93 6.21
CA GLY A 112 -12.22 15.73 5.72
C GLY A 112 -12.22 16.06 4.23
N ASN A 113 -11.29 15.53 3.44
CA ASN A 113 -11.23 15.72 1.99
C ASN A 113 -12.08 14.65 1.28
N ARG A 114 -12.02 14.62 -0.06
CA ARG A 114 -12.77 13.64 -0.88
C ARG A 114 -12.42 12.19 -0.54
N ASP A 115 -11.20 11.90 -0.08
CA ASP A 115 -10.82 10.56 0.38
C ASP A 115 -11.63 10.18 1.63
N GLY A 116 -11.79 11.11 2.57
CA GLY A 116 -12.65 10.93 3.74
C GLY A 116 -14.12 10.70 3.38
N GLU A 117 -14.65 11.46 2.43
CA GLU A 117 -16.03 11.31 1.97
C GLU A 117 -16.29 9.94 1.32
N VAL A 118 -15.36 9.45 0.49
CA VAL A 118 -15.45 8.10 -0.11
C VAL A 118 -15.34 7.01 0.96
N LEU A 119 -14.50 7.22 1.97
CA LEU A 119 -14.32 6.27 3.08
C LEU A 119 -15.45 6.30 4.12
N ASP A 120 -16.41 7.22 4.01
CA ASP A 120 -17.66 7.18 4.78
C ASP A 120 -18.56 6.02 4.32
N GLU A 121 -18.35 5.52 3.10
CA GLU A 121 -18.99 4.30 2.62
C GLU A 121 -18.44 3.05 3.33
N PRO A 122 -19.28 2.22 3.98
CA PRO A 122 -18.81 1.09 4.80
C PRO A 122 -17.90 0.09 4.07
N ALA A 123 -18.17 -0.19 2.79
CA ALA A 123 -17.38 -1.13 2.01
C ALA A 123 -15.97 -0.60 1.69
N ALA A 124 -15.86 0.68 1.31
CA ALA A 124 -14.58 1.34 1.08
C ALA A 124 -13.76 1.46 2.39
N ASN A 125 -14.44 1.75 3.50
CA ASN A 125 -13.83 1.79 4.84
C ASN A 125 -13.27 0.42 5.23
N ALA A 126 -14.05 -0.66 5.07
CA ALA A 126 -13.64 -2.03 5.37
C ALA A 126 -12.41 -2.46 4.56
N ALA A 127 -12.36 -2.13 3.26
CA ALA A 127 -11.20 -2.39 2.41
C ALA A 127 -9.95 -1.68 2.92
N LYS A 128 -10.09 -0.38 3.26
CA LYS A 128 -8.97 0.45 3.72
C LYS A 128 -8.44 0.02 5.10
N THR A 129 -9.33 -0.31 6.02
CA THR A 129 -8.99 -0.74 7.38
C THR A 129 -8.40 -2.14 7.40
N GLY A 130 -8.99 -3.08 6.65
CA GLY A 130 -8.46 -4.45 6.51
C GLY A 130 -7.03 -4.50 5.97
N GLY A 131 -6.68 -3.61 5.03
CA GLY A 131 -5.30 -3.47 4.55
C GLY A 131 -4.31 -3.05 5.64
N LYS A 132 -4.71 -2.13 6.53
CA LYS A 132 -3.85 -1.65 7.63
C LYS A 132 -3.63 -2.72 8.70
N ASP A 133 -4.64 -3.53 8.99
CA ASP A 133 -4.54 -4.59 9.99
C ASP A 133 -3.70 -5.79 9.49
N LYS A 134 -3.80 -6.13 8.20
CA LYS A 134 -2.96 -7.17 7.57
C LYS A 134 -1.46 -6.88 7.69
N VAL A 135 -1.07 -5.61 7.52
CA VAL A 135 0.33 -5.16 7.63
C VAL A 135 0.91 -5.46 9.02
N LEU A 136 0.14 -5.22 10.09
CA LEU A 136 0.59 -5.53 11.45
C LEU A 136 0.72 -7.05 11.67
N GLY A 137 -0.25 -7.83 11.18
CA GLY A 137 -0.20 -9.29 11.23
C GLY A 137 1.02 -9.89 10.52
N ALA A 138 1.42 -9.32 9.37
CA ALA A 138 2.61 -9.75 8.64
C ALA A 138 3.91 -9.51 9.43
N ILE A 139 4.00 -8.40 10.17
CA ILE A 139 5.20 -8.04 10.93
C ILE A 139 5.25 -8.80 12.28
N LEU A 140 4.16 -8.78 13.04
CA LEU A 140 4.09 -9.30 14.41
C LEU A 140 3.78 -10.81 14.45
N GLY A 141 3.29 -11.37 13.34
CA GLY A 141 2.91 -12.77 13.23
C GLY A 141 1.62 -13.11 13.98
N PRO A 142 1.35 -14.41 14.20
CA PRO A 142 0.11 -14.90 14.80
C PRO A 142 -0.05 -14.51 16.29
N GLY A 143 0.98 -13.92 16.90
CA GLY A 143 0.94 -13.45 18.29
C GLY A 143 0.15 -12.15 18.49
N LEU A 144 -0.19 -11.42 17.42
CA LEU A 144 -1.02 -10.23 17.52
C LEU A 144 -2.43 -10.59 18.00
N GLY A 145 -2.78 -10.19 19.22
CA GLY A 145 -4.08 -10.55 19.81
C GLY A 145 -5.28 -9.90 19.11
N SER A 146 -5.30 -8.58 19.01
CA SER A 146 -6.31 -7.85 18.23
C SER A 146 -5.74 -6.63 17.52
N SER A 147 -6.21 -6.38 16.30
CA SER A 147 -6.00 -5.13 15.58
C SER A 147 -7.36 -4.56 15.22
N LEU A 148 -7.56 -3.27 15.47
CA LEU A 148 -8.76 -2.57 15.03
C LEU A 148 -8.34 -1.22 14.48
N THR A 149 -8.73 -0.95 13.24
CA THR A 149 -8.59 0.36 12.66
C THR A 149 -9.94 0.91 12.25
N ARG A 150 -10.22 2.17 12.60
CA ARG A 150 -11.43 2.89 12.22
C ARG A 150 -11.06 4.21 11.55
N ILE A 151 -11.88 4.62 10.58
CA ILE A 151 -11.74 5.88 9.86
C ILE A 151 -13.11 6.57 9.88
N ASP A 152 -13.17 7.82 10.35
CA ASP A 152 -14.39 8.64 10.35
C ASP A 152 -14.21 9.90 9.49
N TYR A 153 -15.26 10.29 8.77
CA TYR A 153 -15.27 11.51 7.96
C TYR A 153 -15.55 12.74 8.83
N VAL A 154 -14.66 13.74 8.78
CA VAL A 154 -14.78 15.00 9.52
C VAL A 154 -14.48 16.17 8.57
N PRO A 155 -15.51 16.74 7.90
CA PRO A 155 -15.33 17.71 6.80
C PRO A 155 -14.46 18.92 7.15
N SER A 156 -14.50 19.38 8.40
CA SER A 156 -13.76 20.57 8.86
C SER A 156 -12.24 20.40 8.76
N LEU A 157 -11.73 19.17 8.74
CA LEU A 157 -10.31 18.88 8.66
C LEU A 157 -9.72 19.02 7.25
N ARG A 158 -10.57 18.95 6.20
CA ARG A 158 -10.10 18.92 4.81
C ARG A 158 -8.98 17.87 4.66
N ASP A 159 -7.82 18.26 4.12
CA ASP A 159 -6.67 17.37 3.88
C ASP A 159 -5.85 17.03 5.13
N TRP A 160 -6.14 17.65 6.28
CA TRP A 160 -5.42 17.43 7.53
C TRP A 160 -5.91 16.16 8.23
N LYS A 161 -5.30 15.04 7.88
CA LYS A 161 -5.59 13.77 8.53
C LYS A 161 -4.97 13.75 9.93
N THR A 162 -5.76 13.28 10.90
CA THR A 162 -5.27 12.96 12.25
C THR A 162 -5.50 11.48 12.53
N ALA A 163 -4.49 10.79 13.05
CA ALA A 163 -4.57 9.40 13.50
C ALA A 163 -4.07 9.28 14.94
N TRP A 164 -4.80 8.54 15.77
CA TRP A 164 -4.43 8.16 17.11
C TRP A 164 -4.29 6.66 17.20
N ASP A 165 -3.18 6.20 17.74
CA ASP A 165 -2.91 4.78 17.95
C ASP A 165 -2.64 4.50 19.43
N TYR A 166 -3.19 3.38 19.89
CA TYR A 166 -2.96 2.81 21.21
C TYR A 166 -2.44 1.38 21.05
N VAL A 167 -1.23 1.13 21.53
CA VAL A 167 -0.58 -0.18 21.51
C VAL A 167 -0.48 -0.70 22.93
N HIS A 168 -1.13 -1.83 23.21
CA HIS A 168 -1.02 -2.53 24.48
C HIS A 168 -0.10 -3.74 24.29
N PHE A 169 0.92 -3.86 25.13
CA PHE A 169 1.90 -4.92 25.01
C PHE A 169 2.38 -5.40 26.39
N ALA A 170 2.95 -6.60 26.41
CA ALA A 170 3.56 -7.19 27.59
C ALA A 170 5.05 -7.43 27.39
N GLY A 171 5.83 -7.20 28.44
CA GLY A 171 7.28 -7.45 28.47
C GLY A 171 7.67 -8.46 29.55
N PHE A 172 8.80 -8.19 30.21
CA PHE A 172 9.35 -9.04 31.26
C PHE A 172 8.32 -9.39 32.35
N LEU A 173 8.25 -10.67 32.72
CA LEU A 173 7.31 -11.22 33.69
C LEU A 173 5.82 -10.93 33.39
N GLY A 174 5.48 -10.71 32.11
CA GLY A 174 4.12 -10.38 31.71
C GLY A 174 3.68 -8.96 32.11
N THR A 175 4.63 -8.09 32.46
CA THR A 175 4.36 -6.69 32.82
C THR A 175 3.73 -5.97 31.64
N LYS A 176 2.50 -5.48 31.84
CA LYS A 176 1.71 -4.80 30.81
C LYS A 176 2.10 -3.33 30.74
N MET A 177 2.24 -2.83 29.51
CA MET A 177 2.61 -1.46 29.20
C MET A 177 1.80 -0.98 28.01
N SER A 178 1.82 0.33 27.77
CA SER A 178 1.22 0.91 26.59
C SER A 178 2.10 1.96 25.93
N LEU A 179 1.95 2.08 24.62
CA LEU A 179 2.48 3.17 23.80
C LEU A 179 1.30 3.85 23.11
N GLN A 180 1.29 5.17 23.16
CA GLN A 180 0.30 6.00 22.47
C GLN A 180 1.00 7.00 21.59
N PHE A 181 0.48 7.23 20.40
CA PHE A 181 0.97 8.29 19.52
C PHE A 181 -0.16 8.95 18.75
N THR A 182 0.11 10.18 18.32
CA THR A 182 -0.75 10.95 17.44
C THR A 182 0.05 11.34 16.21
N TRP A 183 -0.49 11.03 15.03
CA TRP A 183 0.01 11.52 13.76
C TRP A 183 -0.96 12.57 13.23
N GLN A 184 -0.47 13.77 12.96
CA GLN A 184 -1.23 14.79 12.24
C GLN A 184 -0.41 15.26 11.05
N GLY A 185 -1.00 15.19 9.86
CA GLY A 185 -0.32 15.60 8.63
C GLY A 185 -1.30 15.88 7.50
N ALA A 186 -0.88 16.72 6.55
CA ALA A 186 -1.59 16.92 5.31
C ALA A 186 -1.31 15.75 4.36
N ASP A 187 -2.31 14.90 4.10
CA ASP A 187 -2.14 13.66 3.33
C ASP A 187 -1.63 13.94 1.91
N SER A 188 -2.13 14.99 1.25
CA SER A 188 -1.69 15.38 -0.09
C SER A 188 -0.23 15.86 -0.10
N ALA A 189 0.19 16.61 0.92
CA ALA A 189 1.56 17.12 1.03
C ALA A 189 2.57 15.98 1.27
N LEU A 190 2.15 14.90 1.94
CA LEU A 190 2.95 13.70 2.14
C LEU A 190 2.95 12.80 0.89
N ALA A 191 1.84 12.73 0.17
CA ALA A 191 1.69 11.88 -1.02
C ALA A 191 2.38 12.44 -2.26
N ALA A 192 2.25 13.75 -2.52
CA ALA A 192 2.75 14.40 -3.72
C ALA A 192 4.25 14.15 -4.02
N PRO A 193 5.19 14.30 -3.06
CA PRO A 193 6.60 14.02 -3.34
C PRO A 193 6.84 12.56 -3.71
N LEU A 194 6.14 11.61 -3.06
CA LEU A 194 6.27 10.18 -3.37
C LEU A 194 5.81 9.86 -4.80
N VAL A 195 4.77 10.54 -5.29
CA VAL A 195 4.31 10.40 -6.69
C VAL A 195 5.40 10.86 -7.66
N LEU A 196 6.07 11.98 -7.37
CA LEU A 196 7.18 12.49 -8.19
C LEU A 196 8.38 11.54 -8.16
N ASP A 197 8.73 11.01 -6.98
CA ASP A 197 9.81 10.05 -6.82
C ASP A 197 9.53 8.76 -7.60
N LEU A 198 8.33 8.20 -7.47
CA LEU A 198 7.93 6.99 -8.19
C LEU A 198 7.93 7.20 -9.72
N ALA A 199 7.52 8.37 -10.21
CA ALA A 199 7.63 8.70 -11.62
C ALA A 199 9.10 8.64 -12.10
N ARG A 200 10.02 9.24 -11.35
CA ARG A 200 11.45 9.27 -11.68
C ARG A 200 12.10 7.89 -11.56
N LEU A 201 11.74 7.13 -10.53
CA LEU A 201 12.29 5.81 -10.27
C LEU A 201 11.86 4.79 -11.33
N LEU A 202 10.62 4.83 -11.78
CA LEU A 202 10.18 3.97 -12.88
C LEU A 202 10.74 4.39 -14.23
N GLU A 203 10.94 5.68 -14.45
CA GLU A 203 11.65 6.18 -15.63
C GLU A 203 13.11 5.68 -15.65
N LEU A 204 13.79 5.72 -14.50
CA LEU A 204 15.11 5.13 -14.32
C LEU A 204 15.11 3.62 -14.55
N ALA A 205 14.09 2.90 -14.06
CA ALA A 205 13.92 1.47 -14.28
C ALA A 205 13.84 1.15 -15.77
N ALA A 206 13.01 1.90 -16.52
CA ALA A 206 12.88 1.77 -17.96
C ALA A 206 14.23 2.03 -18.67
N ARG A 207 14.98 3.08 -18.28
CA ARG A 207 16.33 3.34 -18.82
C ARG A 207 17.34 2.23 -18.52
N ARG A 208 17.18 1.52 -17.41
CA ARG A 208 18.00 0.36 -17.03
C ARG A 208 17.54 -0.93 -17.71
N GLY A 209 16.52 -0.88 -18.58
CA GLY A 209 15.94 -2.06 -19.23
C GLY A 209 15.18 -2.98 -18.26
N GLN A 210 14.75 -2.46 -17.11
CA GLN A 210 13.99 -3.21 -16.12
C GLN A 210 12.51 -3.20 -16.49
N GLY A 211 11.90 -4.39 -16.56
CA GLY A 211 10.48 -4.60 -16.79
C GLY A 211 9.80 -5.32 -15.63
N GLY A 212 8.47 -5.40 -15.68
CA GLY A 212 7.69 -6.09 -14.65
C GLY A 212 7.72 -5.38 -13.28
N VAL A 213 7.43 -6.13 -12.23
CA VAL A 213 7.25 -5.58 -10.88
C VAL A 213 8.58 -5.08 -10.29
N GLN A 214 8.60 -3.82 -9.87
CA GLN A 214 9.75 -3.20 -9.22
C GLN A 214 9.69 -3.38 -7.69
N ALA A 215 9.99 -4.60 -7.21
CA ALA A 215 9.88 -4.96 -5.79
C ALA A 215 10.77 -4.12 -4.85
N GLY A 216 11.88 -3.57 -5.36
CA GLY A 216 12.76 -2.64 -4.62
C GLY A 216 12.08 -1.34 -4.20
N LEU A 217 10.88 -1.03 -4.73
CA LEU A 217 10.09 0.14 -4.38
C LEU A 217 9.05 -0.14 -3.28
N ALA A 218 9.13 -1.28 -2.59
CA ALA A 218 8.14 -1.68 -1.58
C ALA A 218 7.95 -0.65 -0.44
N CYS A 219 8.97 0.14 -0.10
CA CYS A 219 8.91 1.15 0.96
C CYS A 219 7.84 2.24 0.72
N PHE A 220 7.47 2.50 -0.54
CA PHE A 220 6.47 3.50 -0.92
C PHE A 220 5.03 3.03 -0.69
N PHE A 221 4.81 1.74 -0.45
CA PHE A 221 3.49 1.10 -0.54
C PHE A 221 3.08 0.41 0.76
N LYS A 222 1.76 0.34 0.99
CA LYS A 222 1.15 -0.41 2.09
C LYS A 222 0.99 -1.89 1.71
N ALA A 223 0.68 -2.17 0.45
CA ALA A 223 0.51 -3.52 -0.10
C ALA A 223 1.45 -3.71 -1.30
N PRO A 224 2.77 -3.79 -1.08
CA PRO A 224 3.76 -3.82 -2.16
C PRO A 224 3.59 -5.04 -3.07
N LEU A 225 3.66 -4.83 -4.38
CA LEU A 225 3.70 -5.91 -5.37
C LEU A 225 5.07 -6.58 -5.36
N GLY A 226 5.09 -7.92 -5.42
CA GLY A 226 6.32 -8.69 -5.52
C GLY A 226 7.16 -8.71 -4.24
N SER A 227 6.59 -8.32 -3.09
CA SER A 227 7.23 -8.41 -1.78
C SER A 227 6.19 -8.64 -0.69
N ASP A 228 6.48 -9.57 0.22
CA ASP A 228 5.69 -9.79 1.45
C ASP A 228 6.35 -9.10 2.68
N GLU A 229 7.44 -8.36 2.46
CA GLU A 229 8.14 -7.64 3.53
C GLU A 229 7.40 -6.34 3.85
N HIS A 230 7.13 -6.10 5.14
CA HIS A 230 6.41 -4.93 5.64
C HIS A 230 7.18 -4.15 6.71
N ASP A 231 8.31 -4.66 7.20
CA ASP A 231 9.24 -3.91 8.04
C ASP A 231 9.83 -2.76 7.23
N PHE A 232 9.52 -1.52 7.64
CA PHE A 232 9.92 -0.34 6.88
C PHE A 232 11.45 -0.20 6.76
N ALA A 233 12.21 -0.56 7.80
CA ALA A 233 13.67 -0.45 7.75
C ALA A 233 14.27 -1.43 6.73
N ARG A 234 13.72 -2.65 6.64
CA ARG A 234 14.14 -3.64 5.64
C ARG A 234 13.74 -3.24 4.22
N GLN A 235 12.54 -2.68 4.05
CA GLN A 235 12.12 -2.12 2.76
C GLN A 235 13.01 -0.96 2.32
N MET A 236 13.46 -0.11 3.25
CA MET A 236 14.40 0.98 2.95
C MET A 236 15.79 0.46 2.57
N GLN A 237 16.25 -0.64 3.16
CA GLN A 237 17.49 -1.31 2.73
C GLN A 237 17.35 -1.84 1.30
N ALA A 238 16.26 -2.55 0.99
CA ALA A 238 15.99 -3.03 -0.36
C ALA A 238 15.90 -1.88 -1.38
N PHE A 239 15.35 -0.74 -0.98
CA PHE A 239 15.32 0.46 -1.80
C PHE A 239 16.72 1.07 -2.02
N ALA A 240 17.59 1.10 -1.01
CA ALA A 240 18.97 1.56 -1.18
C ALA A 240 19.73 0.69 -2.19
N ASP A 241 19.57 -0.63 -2.10
CA ASP A 241 20.17 -1.58 -3.04
C ASP A 241 19.60 -1.37 -4.46
N TYR A 242 18.30 -1.14 -4.59
CA TYR A 242 17.63 -0.81 -5.86
C TYR A 242 18.13 0.52 -6.48
N ALA A 243 18.32 1.55 -5.66
CA ALA A 243 18.78 2.86 -6.09
C ALA A 243 20.25 2.84 -6.55
N GLY A 244 21.05 1.87 -6.08
CA GLY A 244 22.45 1.69 -6.43
C GLY A 244 23.44 2.23 -5.41
N GLY A 245 23.08 2.23 -4.11
CA GLY A 245 23.98 2.59 -3.02
C GLY A 245 23.26 3.10 -1.76
N PRO A 246 24.00 3.28 -0.65
CA PRO A 246 23.41 3.74 0.60
C PRO A 246 22.74 5.11 0.43
N LEU A 247 21.57 5.28 1.06
CA LEU A 247 20.88 6.56 1.12
C LEU A 247 21.75 7.55 1.90
N ARG A 248 21.97 8.74 1.35
CA ARG A 248 22.68 9.81 2.06
C ARG A 248 21.78 10.33 3.17
N GLY A 249 22.29 10.31 4.41
CA GLY A 249 21.62 10.85 5.60
C GLY A 249 21.59 12.37 5.63
#